data_AF-A0A952FVX3-F1
#
_entry.id   AF-A0A952FVX3-F1
#
_cell.length_a   1.000
_cell.length_b   1.000
_cell.length_c   1.000
_cell.angle_alpha   90.00
_cell.angle_beta   90.00
_cell.angle_gamma   90.00
#
_symmetry.space_group_name_H-M   'P 1'
#
loop_
_entity.id
_entity.type
_entity.pdbx_description
1 polymer ?
#
loop_
_entity_poly.entity_id
_entity_poly.type
_entity_poly.pdbx_seq_one_letter_code
_entity_poly.pdbx_strand_id
1 'polypeptide(L)' 'MARDAAPAEVATTTIRTTCPYCGVGCGVAADTNGSRDLKVAGDPAHPANGGRLCSKGTALANTFGLQGRLLTPRMRDA' A
#
# COMPACT_ATOMS: atom_id res chain seq x y z
N MET A 1 29.13 14.34 25.42
CA MET A 1 27.66 14.46 25.39
C MET A 1 27.23 14.69 23.96
N ALA A 2 27.11 13.62 23.16
CA ALA A 2 26.53 13.70 21.83
C ALA A 2 25.01 13.74 21.99
N ARG A 3 24.35 14.75 21.43
CA ARG A 3 22.89 14.81 21.37
C ARG A 3 22.48 14.05 20.11
N ASP A 4 21.91 12.87 20.28
CA ASP A 4 21.27 12.13 19.19
C ASP A 4 20.24 13.04 18.52
N ALA A 5 20.47 13.36 17.25
CA ALA A 5 19.50 14.10 16.45
C ALA A 5 18.29 13.21 16.23
N ALA A 6 17.11 13.68 16.64
CA ALA A 6 15.85 13.01 16.31
C ALA A 6 15.69 12.92 14.79
N PRO A 7 15.23 11.78 14.23
CA PRO A 7 15.04 11.65 12.79
C PRO A 7 14.01 12.66 12.29
N ALA A 8 14.29 13.28 11.14
CA ALA A 8 13.38 14.22 10.50
C ALA A 8 12.02 13.54 10.23
N GLU A 9 10.93 14.20 10.61
CA GLU A 9 9.56 13.73 10.39
C GLU A 9 9.28 13.66 8.88
N VAL A 10 9.09 12.46 8.35
CA VAL A 10 8.81 12.27 6.92
C VAL A 10 7.32 12.48 6.68
N ALA A 11 6.98 13.52 5.92
CA ALA A 11 5.60 13.90 5.63
C ALA A 11 4.84 12.77 4.92
N THR A 12 3.61 12.52 5.37
CA THR A 12 2.71 11.52 4.76
C THR A 12 1.96 12.13 3.59
N THR A 13 1.94 11.44 2.45
CA THR A 13 1.20 11.78 1.23
C THR A 13 0.14 10.73 0.96
N THR A 14 -1.07 11.18 0.58
CA THR A 14 -2.15 10.29 0.15
C THR A 14 -2.14 10.12 -1.36
N ILE A 15 -2.07 8.87 -1.83
CA ILE A 15 -2.12 8.49 -3.23
C ILE A 15 -3.44 7.77 -3.50
N ARG A 16 -4.21 8.25 -4.47
CA ARG A 16 -5.41 7.57 -4.95
C ARG A 16 -5.06 6.60 -6.06
N THR A 17 -5.49 5.36 -5.95
CA THR A 17 -5.21 4.29 -6.92
C THR A 17 -6.29 3.21 -6.88
N THR A 18 -6.08 2.12 -7.60
CA THR A 18 -7.05 1.03 -7.77
C THR A 18 -6.60 -0.24 -7.06
N CYS A 19 -7.52 -0.92 -6.39
CA CYS A 19 -7.28 -2.23 -5.76
C CYS A 19 -7.07 -3.33 -6.82
N PRO A 20 -5.94 -4.06 -6.80
CA PRO A 20 -5.60 -5.02 -7.86
C PRO A 20 -6.13 -6.45 -7.63
N TYR A 21 -6.86 -6.72 -6.55
CA TYR A 21 -7.08 -8.10 -6.10
C TYR A 21 -8.02 -8.97 -6.92
N CYS A 22 -9.04 -8.40 -7.57
CA CYS A 22 -10.10 -9.20 -8.21
C CYS A 22 -10.72 -8.59 -9.47
N GLY A 23 -10.17 -7.49 -9.99
CA GLY A 23 -10.64 -6.90 -11.26
C GLY A 23 -11.88 -5.99 -11.17
N VAL A 24 -12.57 -5.91 -10.03
CA VAL A 24 -13.72 -4.99 -9.82
C VAL A 24 -13.31 -3.51 -9.99
N GLY A 25 -12.04 -3.19 -9.73
CA GLY A 25 -11.53 -1.83 -9.88
C GLY A 25 -11.95 -0.88 -8.75
N CYS A 26 -12.12 -1.38 -7.52
CA CYS A 26 -12.39 -0.53 -6.36
C CYS A 26 -11.30 0.53 -6.17
N GLY A 27 -11.66 1.79 -5.95
CA GLY A 27 -10.71 2.84 -5.63
C GLY A 27 -10.28 2.80 -4.18
N VAL A 28 -9.00 3.11 -3.94
CA VAL A 28 -8.38 3.20 -2.63
C VAL A 28 -7.58 4.49 -2.48
N ALA A 29 -7.52 4.99 -1.24
CA ALA A 29 -6.60 6.03 -0.81
C ALA A 29 -5.50 5.35 0.04
N ALA A 30 -4.24 5.52 -0.38
CA ALA A 30 -3.08 4.96 0.28
C ALA A 30 -2.20 6.08 0.86
N ASP A 31 -2.07 6.10 2.18
CA ASP A 31 -1.19 7.03 2.88
C ASP A 31 0.21 6.43 3.00
N THR A 32 1.23 7.17 2.56
CA THR A 32 2.63 6.76 2.57
C THR A 32 3.55 7.91 2.96
N ASN A 33 4.64 7.59 3.65
CA ASN A 33 5.75 8.52 3.89
C ASN A 33 6.99 8.16 3.05
N GLY A 34 6.79 7.46 1.92
CA GLY A 34 7.89 6.96 1.08
C GLY A 34 8.53 5.66 1.56
N SER A 35 8.18 5.17 2.76
CA SER A 35 8.47 3.80 3.17
C SER A 35 7.45 2.81 2.59
N ARG A 36 7.67 1.50 2.85
CA ARG A 36 6.73 0.43 2.49
C ARG A 36 5.61 0.24 3.50
N ASP A 37 5.56 1.04 4.56
CA ASP A 37 4.49 1.03 5.54
C ASP A 37 3.34 1.92 5.04
N LEU A 38 2.30 1.27 4.55
CA LEU A 38 1.13 1.93 3.96
C LEU A 38 -0.09 1.77 4.87
N LYS A 39 -0.89 2.82 4.96
CA LYS A 39 -2.29 2.69 5.39
C LYS A 39 -3.18 2.79 4.17
N VAL A 40 -4.17 1.90 4.07
CA VAL A 40 -5.07 1.83 2.92
C VAL A 40 -6.51 1.88 3.40
N ALA A 41 -7.30 2.77 2.79
CA ALA A 41 -8.74 2.83 2.94
C ALA A 41 -9.42 2.90 1.57
N GLY A 42 -10.72 2.64 1.50
CA GLY A 42 -11.47 2.85 0.26
C GLY A 42 -11.59 4.35 -0.03
N ASP A 43 -11.46 4.74 -1.29
CA ASP A 43 -11.68 6.14 -1.68
C ASP A 43 -13.19 6.45 -1.73
N PRO A 44 -13.71 7.33 -0.85
CA PRO A 44 -15.15 7.65 -0.82
C PRO A 44 -15.65 8.28 -2.12
N ALA A 45 -14.77 8.92 -2.89
CA ALA A 45 -15.13 9.58 -4.15
C ALA A 45 -15.13 8.62 -5.35
N HIS A 46 -14.62 7.39 -5.21
CA HIS A 46 -14.46 6.49 -6.34
C HIS A 46 -15.79 5.82 -6.74
N PRO A 47 -16.23 5.92 -8.02
CA PRO A 47 -17.58 5.54 -8.43
C PRO A 47 -17.86 4.03 -8.30
N ALA A 48 -16.84 3.19 -8.44
CA ALA A 48 -17.02 1.74 -8.41
C ALA A 48 -17.40 1.18 -7.03
N ASN A 49 -17.00 1.85 -5.94
CA ASN A 49 -17.14 1.30 -4.59
C ASN A 49 -17.59 2.31 -3.52
N GLY A 50 -17.55 3.62 -3.80
CA GLY A 50 -17.98 4.66 -2.87
C GLY A 50 -17.34 4.52 -1.48
N GLY A 51 -16.04 4.21 -1.44
CA GLY A 51 -15.28 4.00 -0.19
C GLY A 51 -15.40 2.62 0.47
N ARG A 52 -16.29 1.74 0.00
CA ARG A 52 -16.42 0.38 0.57
C ARG A 52 -15.32 -0.54 0.05
N LEU A 53 -14.88 -1.48 0.89
CA LEU A 53 -13.92 -2.52 0.52
C LEU A 53 -14.39 -3.89 1.02
N CYS A 54 -14.10 -4.94 0.26
CA CYS A 54 -14.22 -6.33 0.72
C CYS A 54 -13.02 -6.71 1.61
N SER A 55 -13.05 -7.91 2.20
CA SER A 55 -11.97 -8.41 3.07
C SER A 55 -10.58 -8.40 2.43
N LYS A 56 -10.49 -8.64 1.11
CA LYS A 56 -9.22 -8.56 0.37
C LYS A 56 -8.72 -7.12 0.26
N GLY A 57 -9.63 -6.18 0.00
CA GLY A 57 -9.31 -4.76 -0.12
C GLY A 57 -8.86 -4.17 1.22
N THR A 58 -9.56 -4.50 2.32
CA THR A 58 -9.17 -4.03 3.67
C THR A 58 -7.83 -4.59 4.12
N ALA A 59 -7.44 -5.78 3.63
CA ALA A 59 -6.16 -6.40 3.93
C ALA A 59 -5.02 -5.99 2.98
N LEU A 60 -5.25 -5.07 2.03
CA LEU A 60 -4.29 -4.76 0.96
C LEU A 60 -2.92 -4.30 1.47
N ALA A 61 -2.89 -3.48 2.52
CA ALA A 61 -1.65 -3.00 3.13
C ALA A 61 -0.70 -4.15 3.54
N ASN A 62 -1.24 -5.30 3.97
CA ASN A 62 -0.45 -6.44 4.44
C ASN A 62 0.38 -7.11 3.34
N THR A 63 0.17 -6.76 2.07
CA THR A 63 0.89 -7.37 0.93
C THR A 63 2.00 -6.50 0.36
N PHE A 64 2.18 -5.28 0.88
CA PHE A 64 3.20 -4.35 0.39
C PHE A 64 4.62 -4.65 0.89
N GLY A 65 4.73 -5.51 1.90
CA GLY A 65 6.00 -6.02 2.41
C GLY A 65 6.81 -6.82 1.39
N LEU A 66 8.03 -7.17 1.79
CA LEU A 66 8.99 -7.92 0.98
C LEU A 66 8.89 -9.44 1.21
N GLN A 67 8.11 -9.87 2.20
CA GLN A 67 7.97 -11.27 2.58
C GLN A 67 7.40 -12.06 1.39
N GLY A 68 8.17 -13.04 0.90
CA GLY A 68 7.81 -13.85 -0.26
C GLY A 68 7.82 -13.11 -1.61
N ARG A 69 8.23 -11.84 -1.66
CA ARG A 69 8.25 -11.06 -2.91
C ARG A 69 9.49 -11.43 -3.74
N LEU A 70 9.28 -11.85 -4.98
CA LEU A 70 10.38 -11.99 -5.94
C LEU A 70 10.95 -10.61 -6.29
N LEU A 71 12.21 -10.37 -5.94
CA LEU A 71 12.91 -9.11 -6.20
C LEU A 71 13.79 -9.16 -7.45
N THR A 72 14.06 -10.36 -7.94
CA THR A 72 14.84 -10.60 -9.16
C THR A 72 14.19 -11.73 -9.97
N PRO A 73 14.36 -11.74 -11.30
CA PRO A 73 13.94 -12.85 -12.14
C PRO A 73 14.55 -14.18 -11.69
N ARG A 74 13.81 -15.29 -11.87
CA ARG A 74 14.26 -16.66 -11.59
C ARG A 74 13.87 -17.57 -12.75
N MET A 75 14.75 -18.50 -13.11
CA MET A 75 14.44 -19.60 -14.02
C MET A 75 14.32 -20.88 -13.20
N ARG A 76 13.42 -21.78 -13.60
CA ARG A 76 13.30 -23.12 -13.00
C ARG A 76 14.47 -23.98 -13.48
N ASP A 77 14.98 -24.86 -12.63
CA ASP A 77 15.93 -25.89 -13.04
C ASP A 77 15.32 -26.84 -14.08
N ALA A 78 16.18 -27.51 -14.85
CA ALA A 78 15.78 -28.43 -15.91
C ALA A 78 15.12 -29.70 -15.35
#